data_AF-A0A454XIU3-F1
#
_entry.id   AF-A0A454XIU3-F1
#
_cell.length_a   1.000
_cell.length_b   1.000
_cell.length_c   1.000
_cell.angle_alpha   90.00
_cell.angle_beta   90.00
_cell.angle_gamma   90.00
#
_symmetry.space_group_name_H-M   'P 1'
#
loop_
_entity.id
_entity.type
_entity.pdbx_description
1 polymer ?
#
loop_
_entity_poly.entity_id
_entity_poly.type
_entity_poly.pdbx_seq_one_letter_code
_entity_poly.pdbx_strand_id
1 'polypeptide(L)' 'MSAKFIIILLLIAIVAVQIECIRVQQCDEVCPRIPRERDECCKANGHAGGMDGGLCFFGLAFCKD' A
#
# COMPACT_ATOMS: atom_id res chain seq x y z
N MET A 1 -22.34 21.81 15.75
CA MET A 1 -21.10 21.01 15.74
C MET A 1 -19.92 21.96 15.58
N SER A 2 -18.95 21.94 16.48
CA SER A 2 -17.86 22.93 16.48
C SER A 2 -16.96 22.71 15.26
N ALA A 3 -16.62 23.75 14.49
CA ALA A 3 -15.77 23.64 13.28
C ALA A 3 -14.44 22.92 13.54
N LYS A 4 -13.94 23.02 14.78
CA LYS A 4 -12.76 22.33 15.28
C LYS A 4 -12.86 20.80 15.18
N PHE A 5 -14.05 20.24 15.46
CA PHE A 5 -14.30 18.80 15.34
C PHE A 5 -14.28 18.33 13.88
N ILE A 6 -14.79 19.14 12.96
CA ILE A 6 -14.80 18.80 11.53
C ILE A 6 -13.36 18.75 10.99
N ILE A 7 -12.51 19.69 11.39
CA ILE A 7 -11.10 19.73 11.00
C ILE A 7 -10.35 18.51 11.51
N ILE A 8 -10.57 18.10 12.76
CA ILE A 8 -9.94 16.92 13.36
C ILE A 8 -10.37 15.65 12.61
N LEU A 9 -11.65 15.50 12.27
CA LEU A 9 -12.15 14.35 11.52
C LEU A 9 -11.58 14.28 10.10
N LEU A 10 -11.42 15.44 9.44
CA LEU A 10 -10.77 15.53 8.12
C LEU A 10 -9.31 15.09 8.16
N LEU A 11 -8.56 15.51 9.18
CA LEU A 11 -7.16 15.11 9.35
C LEU A 11 -7.03 13.59 9.58
N ILE A 12 -7.92 13.00 10.39
CA ILE A 12 -7.93 11.55 10.64
C ILE A 12 -8.25 10.77 9.35
N ALA A 13 -9.22 11.24 8.55
CA ALA A 13 -9.56 10.62 7.27
C ALA A 13 -8.40 10.68 6.26
N ILE A 14 -7.68 11.80 6.19
CA ILE A 14 -6.53 11.96 5.29
C ILE A 14 -5.37 11.04 5.69
N VAL A 15 -5.14 10.84 6.99
CA VAL A 15 -4.09 9.94 7.48
C VAL A 15 -4.43 8.46 7.20
N ALA A 16 -5.70 8.08 7.32
CA ALA A 16 -6.14 6.71 7.05
C ALA A 16 -5.87 6.28 5.59
N VAL A 17 -6.00 7.20 4.63
CA VAL A 17 -5.78 6.93 3.20
C VAL A 17 -4.30 6.69 2.85
N GLN A 18 -3.35 7.09 3.69
CA GLN A 18 -1.92 7.11 3.32
C GLN A 18 -1.13 5.83 3.67
N ILE A 19 -1.72 4.88 4.43
CA ILE A 19 -1.00 3.74 5.03
C ILE A 19 -1.68 2.39 4.72
N GLU A 20 -2.44 2.28 3.64
CA GLU A 20 -3.03 1.00 3.27
C GLU A 20 -2.06 0.23 2.37
N CYS A 21 -1.15 -0.51 3.04
CA CYS A 21 -0.43 -1.59 2.39
C CYS A 21 -1.36 -2.80 2.29
N ILE A 22 -1.96 -3.00 1.14
CA ILE A 22 -2.85 -4.13 0.88
C ILE A 22 -2.07 -5.34 0.34
N ARG A 23 -2.48 -6.53 0.75
CA ARG A 23 -1.89 -7.77 0.24
C ARG A 23 -2.40 -8.04 -1.16
N VAL A 24 -1.48 -8.21 -2.11
CA VAL A 24 -1.80 -8.60 -3.49
C VAL A 24 -1.31 -10.03 -3.72
N GLN A 25 -2.23 -11.00 -3.61
CA GLN A 25 -1.90 -12.43 -3.71
C GLN A 25 -1.19 -12.79 -5.02
N GLN A 26 -1.53 -12.13 -6.13
CA GLN A 26 -0.90 -12.37 -7.43
C GLN A 26 0.59 -11.99 -7.42
N CYS A 27 0.99 -11.09 -6.52
CA CYS A 27 2.38 -10.67 -6.35
C CYS A 27 3.15 -11.53 -5.32
N ASP A 28 2.50 -12.48 -4.63
CA ASP A 28 3.17 -13.39 -3.69
C ASP A 28 4.26 -14.24 -4.40
N GLU A 29 4.05 -14.60 -5.66
CA GLU A 29 5.01 -15.40 -6.46
C GLU A 29 6.27 -14.60 -6.85
N VAL A 30 6.14 -13.29 -7.01
CA VAL A 30 7.25 -12.34 -7.28
C VAL A 30 7.83 -11.72 -6.01
N CYS A 31 7.18 -11.93 -4.86
CA CYS A 31 7.64 -11.50 -3.54
C CYS A 31 9.07 -11.96 -3.18
N PRO A 32 9.46 -13.25 -3.34
CA PRO A 32 10.82 -13.70 -3.03
C PRO A 32 11.86 -13.25 -4.07
N ARG A 33 11.44 -12.57 -5.14
CA ARG A 33 12.31 -12.08 -6.21
C ARG A 33 12.74 -10.64 -5.99
N ILE A 34 13.12 -9.96 -7.07
CA ILE A 34 13.72 -8.63 -7.07
C ILE A 34 12.62 -7.59 -6.75
N PRO A 35 12.87 -6.58 -5.89
CA PRO A 35 11.90 -5.53 -5.57
C PRO A 35 11.30 -4.81 -6.79
N ARG A 36 12.02 -4.79 -7.92
CA ARG A 36 11.52 -4.24 -9.19
C ARG A 36 10.40 -5.07 -9.83
N GLU A 37 10.47 -6.40 -9.80
CA GLU A 37 9.39 -7.27 -10.31
C GLU A 37 8.13 -7.12 -9.44
N ARG A 38 8.31 -6.95 -8.14
CA ARG A 38 7.20 -6.70 -7.21
C ARG A 38 6.56 -5.34 -7.45
N ASP A 39 7.35 -4.29 -7.73
CA ASP A 39 6.84 -2.95 -8.10
C ASP A 39 6.00 -2.99 -9.38
N GLU A 40 6.50 -3.68 -10.40
CA GLU A 40 5.78 -3.88 -11.67
C GLU A 40 4.48 -4.66 -11.46
N CYS A 41 4.49 -5.68 -10.59
CA CYS A 41 3.30 -6.44 -10.25
C CYS A 41 2.26 -5.60 -9.49
N CYS A 42 2.69 -4.79 -8.51
CA CYS A 42 1.82 -3.86 -7.81
C CYS A 42 1.16 -2.89 -8.81
N LYS A 43 1.96 -2.27 -9.70
CA LYS A 43 1.46 -1.35 -10.73
C LYS A 43 0.50 -2.02 -11.70
N ALA A 44 0.76 -3.26 -12.09
CA ALA A 44 -0.13 -4.03 -12.97
C ALA A 44 -1.49 -4.32 -12.33
N ASN A 45 -1.57 -4.39 -11.01
CA ASN A 45 -2.80 -4.58 -10.26
C ASN A 45 -3.44 -3.28 -9.78
N GLY A 46 -2.94 -2.12 -10.24
CA GLY A 46 -3.53 -0.80 -9.92
C GLY A 46 -3.02 -0.19 -8.61
N HIS A 47 -1.98 -0.74 -8.01
CA HIS A 47 -1.41 -0.30 -6.76
C HIS A 47 -0.04 0.33 -6.98
N ALA A 48 0.33 1.32 -6.17
CA ALA A 48 1.70 1.79 -6.12
C ALA A 48 2.62 0.71 -5.51
N GLY A 49 3.78 0.45 -6.10
CA GLY A 49 4.84 -0.17 -5.31
C GLY A 49 5.27 0.84 -4.26
N GLY A 50 5.30 0.41 -2.99
CA GLY A 50 5.72 1.27 -1.88
C GLY A 50 7.17 1.77 -2.03
N MET A 51 7.75 2.31 -0.94
CA MET A 51 9.10 2.89 -0.96
C MET A 51 10.21 1.99 -1.55
N ASP A 52 10.01 0.67 -1.58
CA ASP A 52 10.93 -0.31 -2.18
C ASP A 52 10.24 -1.26 -3.19
N GLY A 53 9.18 -0.82 -3.88
CA GLY A 53 8.46 -1.66 -4.84
C GLY A 53 7.50 -2.66 -4.20
N GLY A 54 6.94 -2.30 -3.04
CA GLY A 54 6.10 -3.16 -2.19
C GLY A 54 6.83 -3.68 -0.95
N LEU A 55 6.15 -4.39 -0.05
CA LEU A 55 6.76 -5.10 1.08
C LEU A 55 6.66 -6.61 0.78
N CYS A 56 7.71 -7.38 1.05
CA CYS A 56 7.64 -8.83 1.04
C CYS A 56 7.84 -9.34 2.46
N PHE A 57 6.85 -10.05 3.00
CA PHE A 57 6.92 -10.61 4.35
C PHE A 57 6.47 -12.05 4.33
N PHE A 58 7.35 -13.00 4.70
CA PHE A 58 7.07 -14.45 4.64
C PHE A 58 6.55 -14.95 3.27
N GLY A 59 7.03 -14.37 2.17
CA GLY A 59 6.56 -14.71 0.81
C GLY A 59 5.20 -14.09 0.44
N LEU A 60 4.67 -13.19 1.26
CA LEU A 60 3.46 -12.43 0.98
C LEU A 60 3.79 -11.01 0.53
N ALA A 61 3.28 -10.61 -0.63
CA ALA A 61 3.50 -9.29 -1.20
C ALA A 61 2.42 -8.30 -0.75
N PHE A 62 2.86 -7.16 -0.24
CA PHE A 62 2.01 -6.04 0.09
C PHE A 62 2.35 -4.85 -0.81
N CYS A 63 1.35 -4.33 -1.50
CA CYS A 63 1.44 -3.16 -2.34
C CYS A 63 0.83 -1.97 -1.61
N LYS A 64 1.25 -0.75 -1.96
CA LYS A 64 0.60 0.46 -1.45
C LYS A 64 -0.60 0.74 -2.35
N ASP A 65 -1.79 0.89 -1.80
CA ASP A 65 -2.96 1.33 -2.57
C ASP A 65 -2.71 2.73 -3.20
#